data_AF-A0A3D4F679-F1
#
_entry.id   AF-A0A3D4F679-F1
#
_cell.length_a   1.000
_cell.length_b   1.000
_cell.length_c   1.000
_cell.angle_alpha   90.00
_cell.angle_beta   90.00
_cell.angle_gamma   90.00
#
_symmetry.space_group_name_H-M   'P 1'
#
loop_
_entity.id
_entity.type
_entity.pdbx_description
1 polymer ?
#
loop_
_entity_poly.entity_id
_entity_poly.type
_entity_poly.pdbx_seq_one_letter_code
_entity_poly.pdbx_strand_id
1 'polypeptide(L)'
;PTSMDVDSKKDGRIINSEGLTDKNAWGKRAKWVSYTGQVEGKVRGIAILNHPESFRHPTPWHVRTYGLFTANPFGTRSIAKEKDGTFVLEKGKSFSLRHRVIFHEGNTDEADISKAWVDYVSGT
;
A
#
# COMPACT_ATOMS: atom_id res chain seq x y z
N PRO A 1 -7.30 11.38 -14.58
CA PRO A 1 -6.82 10.02 -14.90
C PRO A 1 -5.29 10.02 -15.08
N THR A 2 -4.58 9.28 -14.23
CA THR A 2 -3.12 9.06 -14.39
C THR A 2 -2.89 7.91 -15.37
N SER A 3 -1.70 7.83 -16.00
CA SER A 3 -1.41 6.76 -16.98
C SER A 3 -1.36 5.36 -16.36
N MET A 4 -1.26 5.27 -15.02
CA MET A 4 -1.22 4.02 -14.28
C MET A 4 -2.61 3.54 -13.83
N ASP A 5 -3.67 4.33 -13.98
CA ASP A 5 -5.03 3.98 -13.57
C ASP A 5 -5.50 2.64 -14.19
N VAL A 6 -5.87 1.65 -13.37
CA VAL A 6 -6.40 0.34 -13.84
C VAL A 6 -7.67 0.55 -14.68
N ASP A 7 -8.54 1.49 -14.30
CA ASP A 7 -9.78 1.79 -15.01
C ASP A 7 -9.50 2.42 -16.39
N SER A 8 -8.30 2.97 -16.62
CA SER A 8 -7.87 3.42 -17.95
C SER A 8 -7.57 2.29 -18.93
N LYS A 9 -7.51 1.03 -18.45
CA LYS A 9 -7.18 -0.18 -19.22
C LYS A 9 -5.82 -0.11 -19.94
N LYS A 10 -4.88 0.65 -19.38
CA LYS A 10 -3.49 0.78 -19.85
C LYS A 10 -2.51 -0.01 -18.99
N ASP A 11 -2.88 -1.26 -18.68
CA ASP A 11 -2.07 -2.21 -17.92
C ASP A 11 -1.68 -1.77 -16.51
N GLY A 12 -2.49 -0.89 -15.90
CA GLY A 12 -2.41 -0.60 -14.48
C GLY A 12 -2.72 -1.84 -13.64
N ARG A 13 -1.92 -2.08 -12.59
CA ARG A 13 -2.12 -3.22 -11.68
C ARG A 13 -1.77 -2.85 -10.26
N ILE A 14 -2.68 -3.15 -9.33
CA ILE A 14 -2.43 -3.09 -7.90
C ILE A 14 -2.23 -4.52 -7.38
N ILE A 15 -1.23 -4.74 -6.54
CA ILE A 15 -1.01 -6.01 -5.83
C ILE A 15 -0.52 -5.74 -4.40
N ASN A 16 -1.00 -6.52 -3.43
CA ASN A 16 -0.55 -6.44 -2.05
C ASN A 16 0.28 -7.67 -1.62
N SER A 17 0.87 -7.60 -0.43
CA SER A 17 1.69 -8.70 0.11
C SER A 17 0.99 -10.04 0.30
N GLU A 18 -0.35 -10.04 0.28
CA GLU A 18 -1.17 -11.26 0.38
C GLU A 18 -1.56 -11.82 -1.00
N GLY A 19 -1.02 -11.25 -2.09
CA GLY A 19 -1.31 -11.64 -3.46
C GLY A 19 -2.66 -11.14 -3.99
N LEU A 20 -3.39 -10.31 -3.25
CA LEU A 20 -4.66 -9.76 -3.68
C LEU A 20 -4.44 -8.59 -4.63
N THR A 21 -5.21 -8.56 -5.71
CA THR A 21 -5.06 -7.56 -6.77
C THR A 21 -6.24 -6.60 -6.87
N ASP A 22 -5.97 -5.38 -7.33
CA ASP A 22 -6.98 -4.40 -7.74
C ASP A 22 -8.09 -4.20 -6.70
N LYS A 23 -9.36 -4.40 -7.08
CA LYS A 23 -10.52 -4.26 -6.19
C LYS A 23 -10.44 -5.21 -4.99
N ASN A 24 -9.83 -6.38 -5.14
CA ASN A 24 -9.70 -7.37 -4.07
C ASN A 24 -8.68 -6.95 -3.00
N ALA A 25 -7.75 -6.04 -3.34
CA ALA A 25 -6.81 -5.47 -2.39
C ALA A 25 -7.44 -4.41 -1.47
N TRP A 26 -8.62 -3.88 -1.80
CA TRP A 26 -9.26 -2.84 -1.00
C TRP A 26 -9.68 -3.32 0.39
N GLY A 27 -9.33 -2.52 1.41
CA GLY A 27 -9.67 -2.76 2.81
C GLY A 27 -8.87 -3.89 3.44
N LYS A 28 -8.00 -4.55 2.70
CA LYS A 28 -7.21 -5.68 3.18
C LYS A 28 -6.01 -5.18 3.96
N ARG A 29 -5.69 -5.86 5.05
CA ARG A 29 -4.44 -5.68 5.78
C ARG A 29 -3.33 -6.38 5.02
N ALA A 30 -2.23 -5.66 4.78
CA ALA A 30 -1.07 -6.18 4.07
C ALA A 30 0.18 -5.43 4.51
N LYS A 31 1.35 -6.07 4.37
CA LYS A 31 2.66 -5.51 4.72
C LYS A 31 3.10 -4.39 3.77
N TRP A 32 2.69 -4.49 2.52
CA TRP A 32 2.94 -3.50 1.47
C TRP A 32 1.86 -3.62 0.40
N VAL A 33 1.72 -2.57 -0.40
CA VAL A 33 1.00 -2.61 -1.67
C VAL A 33 1.90 -1.97 -2.72
N SER A 34 1.82 -2.48 -3.93
CA SER A 34 2.48 -1.97 -5.13
C SER A 34 1.44 -1.62 -6.18
N TYR A 35 1.69 -0.53 -6.90
CA TYR A 35 0.92 -0.11 -8.05
C TYR A 35 1.88 0.10 -9.21
N THR A 36 1.71 -0.69 -10.27
CA THR A 36 2.51 -0.62 -11.51
C THR A 36 1.63 -0.24 -12.71
N GLY A 37 2.22 0.35 -13.74
CA GLY A 37 1.53 0.63 -15.00
C GLY A 37 2.44 1.27 -16.04
N GLN A 38 1.92 1.55 -17.22
CA GLN A 38 2.66 2.19 -18.30
C GLN A 38 2.86 3.69 -18.02
N VAL A 39 4.12 4.13 -18.04
CA VAL A 39 4.53 5.53 -17.93
C VAL A 39 5.60 5.77 -19.00
N GLU A 40 5.28 6.63 -19.98
CA GLU A 40 6.20 6.98 -21.08
C GLU A 40 6.76 5.76 -21.83
N GLY A 41 5.91 4.75 -22.05
CA GLY A 41 6.27 3.52 -22.78
C GLY A 41 7.12 2.52 -21.98
N LYS A 42 7.32 2.76 -20.68
CA LYS A 42 7.95 1.81 -19.75
C LYS A 42 6.99 1.40 -18.66
N VAL A 43 7.10 0.16 -18.18
CA VAL A 43 6.46 -0.24 -16.92
C VAL A 43 7.22 0.43 -15.77
N ARG A 44 6.50 1.20 -14.96
CA ARG A 44 7.01 1.81 -13.73
C ARG A 44 6.02 1.55 -12.60
N GLY A 45 6.49 1.67 -11.37
CA GLY A 45 5.65 1.46 -10.21
C GLY A 45 5.97 2.34 -9.01
N ILE A 46 4.99 2.40 -8.13
CA ILE A 46 5.11 2.95 -6.78
C ILE A 46 4.67 1.86 -5.79
N ALA A 47 5.49 1.63 -4.77
CA ALA A 47 5.14 0.76 -3.65
C ALA A 47 5.17 1.54 -2.35
N ILE A 48 4.24 1.24 -1.44
CA ILE A 48 4.26 1.72 -0.06
C ILE A 48 4.38 0.51 0.86
N LEU A 49 5.39 0.54 1.71
CA LEU A 49 5.71 -0.50 2.67
C LEU A 49 5.32 -0.04 4.07
N ASN A 50 4.73 -0.91 4.86
CA ASN A 50 4.30 -0.63 6.23
C ASN A 50 5.19 -1.40 7.21
N HIS A 51 5.90 -0.68 8.07
CA HIS A 51 6.80 -1.28 9.07
C HIS A 51 6.00 -1.90 10.24
N PRO A 52 6.43 -3.02 10.82
CA PRO A 52 5.81 -3.67 11.99
C PRO A 52 5.60 -2.77 13.21
N GLU A 53 6.49 -1.80 13.43
CA GLU A 53 6.36 -0.80 14.50
C GLU A 53 5.36 0.33 14.21
N SER A 54 4.67 0.30 13.07
CA SER A 54 3.61 1.26 12.79
C SER A 54 2.36 0.96 13.61
N PHE A 55 1.68 2.01 14.04
CA PHE A 55 0.36 1.93 14.65
C PHE A 55 -0.60 1.11 13.78
N ARG A 56 -1.17 0.05 14.38
CA ARG A 56 -2.12 -0.89 13.76
C ARG A 56 -1.56 -1.68 12.57
N HIS A 57 -0.27 -1.99 12.57
CA HIS A 57 0.32 -2.90 11.58
C HIS A 57 -0.30 -4.33 11.62
N PRO A 58 -0.46 -4.99 10.45
CA PRO A 58 -0.45 -4.40 9.12
C PRO A 58 -1.67 -3.51 8.94
N THR A 59 -1.46 -2.28 8.48
CA THR A 59 -2.54 -1.31 8.25
C THR A 59 -3.49 -1.79 7.15
N PRO A 60 -4.81 -1.53 7.23
CA PRO A 60 -5.68 -1.79 6.10
C PRO A 60 -5.44 -0.76 4.99
N TRP A 61 -5.49 -1.24 3.75
CA TRP A 61 -5.17 -0.44 2.58
C TRP A 61 -6.42 0.11 1.90
N HIS A 62 -6.52 1.43 1.83
CA HIS A 62 -7.53 2.09 1.01
C HIS A 62 -6.93 2.28 -0.39
N VAL A 63 -7.13 1.29 -1.26
CA VAL A 63 -6.69 1.33 -2.65
C VAL A 63 -7.87 1.23 -3.62
N ARG A 64 -7.73 1.89 -4.77
CA ARG A 64 -8.75 1.96 -5.82
C ARG A 64 -8.10 1.88 -7.19
N THR A 65 -8.83 1.25 -8.11
CA THR A 65 -8.44 1.12 -9.52
C THR A 65 -8.18 2.49 -10.15
N TYR A 66 -8.96 3.52 -9.80
CA TYR A 66 -8.81 4.89 -10.29
C TYR A 66 -7.61 5.71 -9.76
N GLY A 67 -6.66 5.11 -9.05
CA GLY A 67 -5.43 5.81 -8.63
C GLY A 67 -5.32 6.18 -7.15
N LEU A 68 -6.35 5.94 -6.33
CA LEU A 68 -6.26 6.17 -4.88
C LEU A 68 -5.43 5.07 -4.22
N PHE A 69 -4.42 5.47 -3.44
CA PHE A 69 -3.41 4.58 -2.89
C PHE A 69 -2.99 5.03 -1.48
N THR A 70 -3.50 4.39 -0.43
CA THR A 70 -3.34 4.91 0.94
C THR A 70 -3.25 3.80 2.00
N ALA A 71 -2.21 3.86 2.83
CA ALA A 71 -2.14 3.18 4.12
C ALA A 71 -3.10 3.84 5.11
N ASN A 72 -4.15 3.15 5.57
CA ASN A 72 -5.22 3.80 6.33
C ASN A 72 -5.50 3.13 7.69
N PRO A 73 -4.69 3.39 8.72
CA PRO A 73 -4.85 2.74 10.04
C PRO A 73 -6.12 3.17 10.79
N PHE A 74 -6.85 4.18 10.31
CA PHE A 74 -8.05 4.71 10.96
C PHE A 74 -9.36 4.21 10.31
N GLY A 75 -9.32 3.82 9.04
CA GLY A 75 -10.49 3.37 8.28
C GLY A 75 -10.97 1.94 8.58
N THR A 76 -10.80 1.42 9.79
CA THR A 76 -11.09 0.00 10.10
C THR A 76 -12.56 -0.35 9.84
N ARG A 77 -13.51 0.50 10.24
CA ARG A 77 -14.95 0.26 10.00
C ARG A 77 -15.38 0.50 8.55
N SER A 78 -15.04 1.66 8.00
CA SER A 78 -15.52 2.08 6.68
C SER A 78 -14.83 1.34 5.53
N ILE A 79 -13.54 1.07 5.68
CA ILE A 79 -12.68 0.46 4.65
C ILE A 79 -12.48 -1.03 4.90
N ALA A 80 -11.97 -1.42 6.07
CA ALA A 80 -11.64 -2.82 6.36
C ALA A 80 -12.84 -3.70 6.76
N LYS A 81 -14.02 -3.08 6.99
CA LYS A 81 -15.23 -3.74 7.51
C LYS A 81 -14.99 -4.44 8.85
N GLU A 82 -14.06 -3.91 9.62
CA GLU A 82 -13.73 -4.34 10.98
C GLU A 82 -14.48 -3.49 12.02
N LYS A 83 -14.17 -3.71 13.30
CA LYS A 83 -14.67 -2.91 14.42
C LYS A 83 -14.26 -1.44 14.29
N ASP A 84 -14.97 -0.59 15.03
CA ASP A 84 -14.70 0.85 15.03
C ASP A 84 -13.26 1.19 15.36
N GLY A 85 -12.71 2.13 14.59
CA GLY A 85 -11.29 2.47 14.57
C GLY A 85 -10.98 3.76 15.30
N THR A 86 -11.94 4.35 16.03
CA THR A 86 -11.71 5.58 16.77
C THR A 86 -10.45 5.46 17.65
N PHE A 87 -9.57 6.44 17.54
CA PHE A 87 -8.35 6.51 18.33
C PHE A 87 -8.24 7.91 18.92
N VAL A 88 -8.21 7.99 20.24
CA VAL A 88 -8.02 9.25 20.98
C VAL A 88 -6.55 9.33 21.36
N LEU A 89 -5.84 10.32 20.82
CA LEU A 89 -4.46 10.59 21.23
C LEU A 89 -4.48 11.49 22.47
N GLU A 90 -4.22 10.89 23.62
CA GLU A 90 -4.13 11.64 24.88
C GLU A 90 -2.94 12.61 24.91
N LYS A 91 -3.06 13.68 25.69
CA LYS A 91 -1.99 14.66 25.88
C LYS A 91 -0.70 13.98 26.34
N GLY A 92 0.39 14.24 25.63
CA GLY A 92 1.72 13.70 25.94
C GLY A 92 1.95 12.26 25.49
N LYS A 93 0.98 11.61 24.83
CA LYS A 93 1.18 10.32 24.17
C LYS A 93 1.58 10.53 22.71
N SER A 94 2.19 9.50 22.12
CA SER A 94 2.57 9.47 20.71
C SER A 94 2.31 8.08 20.13
N PHE A 95 2.17 8.03 18.80
CA PHE A 95 2.18 6.81 18.03
C PHE A 95 3.03 7.04 16.78
N SER A 96 3.52 5.95 16.18
CA SER A 96 4.36 6.02 15.00
C SER A 96 3.64 5.49 13.78
N LEU A 97 3.86 6.14 12.64
CA LEU A 97 3.49 5.65 11.32
C LEU A 97 4.77 5.55 10.49
N ARG A 98 5.28 4.34 10.29
CA ARG A 98 6.55 4.10 9.63
C ARG A 98 6.30 3.46 8.27
N HIS A 99 6.57 4.24 7.23
CA HIS A 99 6.37 3.82 5.85
C HIS A 99 7.61 4.10 5.03
N ARG A 100 7.88 3.23 4.05
CA ARG A 100 8.85 3.46 2.98
C ARG A 100 8.07 3.56 1.67
N VAL A 101 8.37 4.58 0.87
CA VAL A 101 7.80 4.77 -0.47
C VAL A 101 8.90 4.49 -1.47
N ILE A 102 8.63 3.61 -2.44
CA ILE A 102 9.58 3.20 -3.46
C ILE A 102 8.99 3.57 -4.82
N PHE A 103 9.77 4.27 -5.64
CA PHE A 103 9.53 4.39 -7.07
C PHE A 103 10.50 3.46 -7.79
N HIS A 104 10.01 2.70 -8.77
CA HIS A 104 10.82 1.72 -9.47
C HIS A 104 10.45 1.63 -10.96
N GLU A 105 11.40 1.16 -11.76
CA GLU A 105 11.10 0.62 -13.10
C GLU A 105 10.71 -0.86 -12.97
N GLY A 106 10.03 -1.39 -13.99
CA GLY A 106 9.54 -2.77 -13.98
C GLY A 106 8.27 -2.97 -13.16
N ASN A 107 7.79 -4.21 -13.17
CA ASN A 107 6.65 -4.64 -12.36
C ASN A 107 7.07 -4.93 -10.90
N THR A 108 6.11 -5.36 -10.07
CA THR A 108 6.32 -5.57 -8.63
C THR A 108 7.37 -6.66 -8.33
N ASP A 109 7.40 -7.71 -9.15
CA ASP A 109 8.32 -8.84 -8.96
C ASP A 109 9.72 -8.47 -9.46
N GLU A 110 9.82 -7.79 -10.61
CA GLU A 110 11.08 -7.29 -11.15
C GLU A 110 11.79 -6.30 -10.21
N ALA A 111 11.01 -5.49 -9.48
CA ALA A 111 11.52 -4.56 -8.48
C ALA A 111 11.71 -5.17 -7.07
N ASP A 112 11.41 -6.47 -6.92
CA ASP A 112 11.54 -7.25 -5.69
C ASP A 112 11.00 -6.52 -4.43
N ILE A 113 9.76 -6.02 -4.53
CA ILE A 113 9.12 -5.27 -3.43
C ILE A 113 9.01 -6.13 -2.15
N SER A 114 8.87 -7.44 -2.30
CA SER A 114 8.90 -8.39 -1.19
C SER A 114 10.22 -8.35 -0.43
N LYS A 115 11.36 -8.43 -1.13
CA LYS A 115 12.68 -8.28 -0.51
C LYS A 115 12.88 -6.89 0.05
N ALA A 116 12.47 -5.84 -0.66
CA ALA A 116 12.58 -4.47 -0.16
C ALA A 116 11.84 -4.26 1.18
N TRP A 117 10.75 -5.00 1.41
CA TRP A 117 10.08 -5.04 2.71
C TRP A 117 10.91 -5.76 3.77
N VAL A 118 11.48 -6.92 3.46
CA VAL A 118 12.37 -7.65 4.38
C VAL A 118 13.53 -6.76 4.80
N ASP A 119 14.23 -6.14 3.84
CA ASP A 119 15.35 -5.25 4.09
C ASP A 119 14.92 -4.03 4.92
N TYR A 120 13.72 -3.49 4.66
CA TYR A 120 13.17 -2.38 5.46
C TYR A 120 12.97 -2.76 6.93
N VAL A 121 12.48 -3.96 7.21
CA VAL A 121 12.15 -4.38 8.59
C VAL A 121 13.32 -5.00 9.33
N SER A 122 14.37 -5.44 8.64
CA SER A 122 15.62 -5.92 9.25
C SER A 122 16.56 -4.79 9.68
N GLY A 123 16.30 -3.54 9.26
CA GLY A 123 17.15 -2.39 9.60
C GLY A 123 18.49 -2.37 8.88
N THR A 124 18.61 -3.13 7.78
CA THR A 124 19.79 -3.22 6.91
C THR A 124 19.62 -2.41 5.63
#